data_AF-A0A1B6H1Q1-F1
#
_entry.id   AF-A0A1B6H1Q1-F1
#
_cell.length_a   1.000
_cell.length_b   1.000
_cell.length_c   1.000
_cell.angle_alpha   90.00
_cell.angle_beta   90.00
_cell.angle_gamma   90.00
#
_symmetry.space_group_name_H-M   'P 1'
#
loop_
_entity.id
_entity.type
_entity.pdbx_description
1 polymer ?
#
loop_
_entity_poly.entity_id
_entity_poly.type
_entity_poly.pdbx_seq_one_letter_code
_entity_poly.pdbx_strand_id
1 'polypeptide(L)'
;SERLMPQYLQSLGYMTHAVGKWHLGFYKADYTPTRRGFHSFFGSWLGHQDHFKHTLGLKIHRKQKARYSTGYDMHRDLNVSWEGVGKYSADLYTEEAESVIHQH
;
A
#
# COMPACT_ATOMS: atom_id res chain seq x y z
N SER A 1 16.51 13.08 -7.19
CA SER A 1 15.49 12.08 -6.80
C SER A 1 15.76 10.80 -7.57
N GLU A 2 15.42 9.64 -7.00
CA GLU A 2 15.56 8.36 -7.70
C GLU A 2 14.30 8.06 -8.54
N ARG A 3 14.51 7.62 -9.78
CA ARG A 3 13.43 7.24 -10.71
C ARG A 3 13.15 5.75 -10.57
N LEU A 4 11.88 5.39 -10.38
CA LEU A 4 11.46 4.00 -10.21
C LEU A 4 11.06 3.37 -11.55
N MET A 5 11.18 2.05 -11.65
CA MET A 5 10.72 1.23 -12.79
C MET A 5 9.36 1.66 -13.37
N PRO A 6 8.27 1.84 -12.60
CA PRO A 6 6.98 2.23 -13.15
C PRO A 6 7.00 3.60 -13.86
N GLN A 7 7.87 4.54 -13.45
CA GLN A 7 8.02 5.82 -14.14
C GLN A 7 8.74 5.68 -15.49
N TYR A 8 9.61 4.68 -15.66
CA TYR A 8 10.17 4.34 -16.97
C TYR A 8 9.10 3.73 -17.87
N LEU A 9 8.31 2.78 -17.36
CA LEU A 9 7.23 2.14 -18.10
C LEU A 9 6.15 3.14 -18.54
N GLN A 10 5.74 4.06 -17.67
CA GLN A 10 4.80 5.13 -18.02
C GLN A 10 5.29 5.97 -19.20
N SER A 11 6.59 6.31 -19.26
CA SER A 11 7.13 7.08 -20.40
C SER A 11 7.14 6.32 -21.73
N LEU A 12 6.92 5.00 -21.69
CA LEU A 12 6.76 4.15 -22.87
C LEU A 12 5.28 3.87 -23.21
N GLY A 13 4.34 4.50 -22.49
CA GLY A 13 2.89 4.34 -22.74
C GLY A 13 2.21 3.20 -21.96
N TYR A 14 2.90 2.57 -20.99
CA TYR A 14 2.27 1.53 -20.16
C TYR A 14 1.35 2.13 -19.10
N MET A 15 0.20 1.49 -18.90
CA MET A 15 -0.58 1.62 -17.66
C MET A 15 0.12 0.82 -16.56
N THR A 16 0.24 1.41 -15.38
CA THR A 16 1.05 0.87 -14.27
C THR A 16 0.21 0.75 -13.02
N HIS A 17 0.08 -0.47 -12.51
CA HIS A 17 -0.75 -0.76 -11.34
C HIS A 17 0.10 -1.48 -10.30
N ALA A 18 -0.09 -1.15 -9.02
CA ALA A 18 0.57 -1.84 -7.91
C ALA A 18 -0.47 -2.44 -6.97
N VAL A 19 -0.35 -3.73 -6.68
CA VAL A 19 -1.21 -4.43 -5.73
C VAL A 19 -0.34 -5.10 -4.67
N GLY A 20 -0.66 -4.88 -3.40
CA GLY A 20 0.01 -5.50 -2.26
C GLY A 20 0.87 -4.54 -1.44
N LYS A 21 2.02 -5.03 -0.96
CA LYS A 21 2.87 -4.33 0.00
C LYS A 21 3.79 -3.31 -0.68
N TRP A 22 3.82 -2.09 -0.16
CA TRP A 22 4.73 -1.04 -0.60
C TRP A 22 6.06 -1.02 0.15
N HIS A 23 6.08 -0.57 1.41
CA HIS A 23 7.25 -0.53 2.30
C HIS A 23 8.46 0.28 1.78
N LEU A 24 8.25 1.28 0.92
CA LEU A 24 9.30 2.20 0.41
C LEU A 24 9.12 3.65 0.90
N GLY A 25 8.39 3.83 2.00
CA GLY A 25 8.16 5.11 2.66
C GLY A 25 6.78 5.73 2.35
N PHE A 26 6.20 6.40 3.33
CA PHE A 26 4.86 7.00 3.25
C PHE A 26 4.68 8.24 4.14
N TYR A 27 5.77 8.81 4.69
CA TYR A 27 5.66 9.94 5.63
C TYR A 27 5.15 11.25 4.98
N LYS A 28 5.22 11.35 3.64
CA LYS A 28 4.51 12.32 2.80
C LYS A 28 3.89 11.60 1.62
N ALA A 29 2.83 12.18 1.05
CA ALA A 29 2.16 11.66 -0.13
C ALA A 29 3.13 11.39 -1.29
N ASP A 30 4.17 12.22 -1.47
CA ASP A 30 5.18 12.07 -2.53
C ASP A 30 5.96 10.74 -2.48
N TYR A 31 5.97 10.04 -1.35
CA TYR A 31 6.63 8.74 -1.21
C TYR A 31 5.69 7.55 -1.46
N THR A 32 4.38 7.80 -1.61
CA THR A 32 3.38 6.75 -1.85
C THR A 32 3.37 6.29 -3.32
N PRO A 33 2.85 5.09 -3.61
CA PRO A 33 2.93 4.48 -4.95
C PRO A 33 2.39 5.36 -6.09
N THR A 34 1.23 6.01 -5.89
CA THR A 34 0.58 6.84 -6.92
C THR A 34 1.28 8.16 -7.19
N ARG A 35 2.19 8.57 -6.31
CA ARG A 35 3.11 9.71 -6.54
C ARG A 35 4.48 9.27 -7.03
N ARG A 36 4.68 7.96 -7.26
CA ARG A 36 5.97 7.36 -7.64
C ARG A 36 5.90 6.48 -8.89
N GLY A 37 4.92 6.74 -9.76
CA GLY A 37 4.84 6.17 -11.12
C GLY A 37 3.79 5.10 -11.32
N PHE A 38 3.02 4.74 -10.30
CA PHE A 38 1.83 3.90 -10.48
C PHE A 38 0.60 4.76 -10.74
N HIS A 39 -0.24 4.36 -11.68
CA HIS A 39 -1.53 4.98 -11.94
C HIS A 39 -2.55 4.63 -10.85
N SER A 40 -2.52 3.39 -10.34
CA SER A 40 -3.33 2.98 -9.18
C SER A 40 -2.54 2.13 -8.19
N PHE A 41 -3.01 2.12 -6.95
CA PHE A 41 -2.49 1.28 -5.89
C PHE A 41 -3.60 0.70 -5.02
N PHE A 42 -3.46 -0.58 -4.64
CA PHE A 42 -4.27 -1.20 -3.60
C PHE A 42 -3.39 -2.06 -2.69
N GLY A 43 -3.39 -1.77 -1.40
CA GLY A 43 -2.66 -2.58 -0.41
C GLY A 43 -2.11 -1.78 0.77
N SER A 44 -1.02 -2.29 1.36
CA SER A 44 -0.46 -1.79 2.61
C SER A 44 0.79 -0.93 2.37
N TRP A 45 0.95 0.17 3.11
CA TRP A 45 2.14 1.01 2.99
C TRP A 45 3.30 0.56 3.87
N LEU A 46 3.01 -0.09 4.99
CA LEU A 46 4.00 -0.60 5.94
C LEU A 46 4.59 -1.96 5.52
N GLY A 47 5.58 -2.39 6.30
CA GLY A 47 6.33 -3.61 6.06
C GLY A 47 5.61 -4.91 6.39
N HIS A 48 4.58 -4.85 7.22
CA HIS A 48 3.80 -6.00 7.68
C HIS A 48 2.53 -5.52 8.37
N GLN A 49 1.53 -6.40 8.42
CA GLN A 49 0.28 -6.21 9.13
C GLN A 49 -0.39 -7.57 9.38
N ASP A 50 -1.42 -7.58 10.22
CA ASP A 50 -2.32 -8.71 10.35
C ASP A 50 -3.07 -8.97 9.03
N HIS A 51 -3.16 -10.24 8.61
CA HIS A 51 -3.71 -10.60 7.31
C HIS A 51 -5.23 -10.47 7.19
N PHE A 52 -5.98 -10.39 8.30
CA PHE A 52 -7.44 -10.26 8.28
C PHE A 52 -7.91 -8.91 8.79
N LYS A 53 -7.23 -8.38 9.81
CA LYS A 53 -7.57 -7.08 10.42
C LYS A 53 -6.91 -5.93 9.70
N HIS A 54 -5.83 -6.19 8.97
CA HIS A 54 -4.99 -5.17 8.33
C HIS A 54 -4.51 -4.11 9.32
N THR A 55 -4.22 -4.56 10.54
CA THR A 55 -3.69 -3.72 11.60
C THR A 55 -2.28 -4.15 11.98
N LEU A 56 -1.50 -3.19 12.46
CA LEU A 56 -0.14 -3.36 12.94
C LEU A 56 -0.01 -2.67 14.29
N GLY A 57 0.63 -3.35 15.25
CA GLY A 57 1.09 -2.73 16.49
C GLY A 57 2.53 -2.21 16.34
N LEU A 58 2.75 -0.92 16.58
CA LEU A 58 4.07 -0.30 16.62
C LEU A 58 4.45 0.06 18.06
N LYS A 59 5.67 -0.31 18.45
CA LYS A 59 6.28 0.14 19.70
C LYS A 59 6.86 1.54 19.50
N ILE A 60 6.13 2.54 19.99
CA ILE A 60 6.54 3.94 19.92
C ILE A 60 7.31 4.29 21.20
N HIS A 61 8.56 4.74 21.04
CA HIS A 61 9.37 5.25 22.13
C HIS A 61 9.18 6.76 22.24
N ARG A 62 8.58 7.24 23.33
CA ARG A 62 8.57 8.69 23.67
C ARG A 62 9.10 8.86 25.08
N LYS A 63 10.13 9.70 25.24
CA LYS A 63 10.68 10.12 26.54
C LYS A 63 10.87 8.94 27.52
N GLN A 64 11.61 7.91 27.09
CA GLN A 64 12.01 6.74 27.89
C GLN A 64 10.87 5.78 28.31
N LYS A 65 9.62 5.96 27.85
CA LYS A 65 8.54 4.97 28.02
C LYS A 65 8.13 4.39 26.67
N ALA A 66 8.09 3.06 26.58
CA ALA A 66 7.52 2.38 25.43
C ALA A 66 5.99 2.37 25.53
N ARG A 67 5.31 2.73 24.45
CA ARG A 67 3.87 2.55 24.27
C ARG A 67 3.63 1.76 23.00
N TYR A 68 2.67 0.84 23.04
CA TYR A 68 2.18 0.18 21.83
C TYR A 68 1.04 1.02 21.27
N SER A 69 1.10 1.30 19.97
CA SER A 69 0.01 1.92 19.22
C SER A 69 -0.38 1.00 18.09
N THR A 70 -1.67 0.70 17.98
CA THR A 70 -2.20 -0.09 16.86
C THR A 70 -2.73 0.86 15.80
N GLY A 71 -2.36 0.64 14.54
CA GLY A 71 -2.88 1.37 13.38
C GLY A 71 -3.38 0.41 12.30
N TYR A 72 -4.34 0.86 11.51
CA TYR A 72 -4.84 0.17 10.33
C TYR A 72 -4.05 0.64 9.09
N ASP A 73 -3.68 -0.28 8.19
CA ASP A 73 -2.80 -0.02 7.04
C ASP A 73 -3.28 -0.74 5.77
N MET A 74 -4.45 -0.33 5.28
CA MET A 74 -4.95 -0.74 3.98
C MET A 74 -5.44 0.48 3.21
N HIS A 75 -4.99 0.60 1.97
CA HIS A 75 -5.14 1.81 1.17
C HIS A 75 -5.59 1.49 -0.25
N ARG A 76 -6.47 2.36 -0.78
CA ARG A 76 -6.73 2.51 -2.22
C ARG A 76 -6.22 3.89 -2.61
N ASP A 77 -5.16 3.91 -3.40
CA ASP A 77 -4.39 5.09 -3.73
C ASP A 77 -3.95 5.85 -2.46
N LEU A 78 -4.44 7.08 -2.25
CA LEU A 78 -4.12 7.90 -1.08
C LEU A 78 -5.14 7.76 0.07
N ASN A 79 -6.21 7.01 -0.15
CA ASN A 79 -7.31 6.89 0.81
C ASN A 79 -7.19 5.58 1.59
N VAL A 80 -7.61 5.60 2.85
CA VAL A 80 -7.78 4.37 3.63
C VAL A 80 -8.93 3.56 3.02
N SER A 81 -8.72 2.26 2.80
CA SER A 81 -9.74 1.34 2.32
C SER A 81 -10.18 0.39 3.43
N TRP A 82 -11.47 0.43 3.76
CA TRP A 82 -12.09 -0.43 4.77
C TRP A 82 -12.72 -1.70 4.17
N GLU A 83 -12.69 -1.86 2.86
CA GLU A 83 -13.35 -2.97 2.14
C GLU A 83 -12.75 -4.35 2.44
N GLY A 84 -11.53 -4.37 2.98
CA GLY A 84 -10.80 -5.58 3.33
C GLY A 84 -11.02 -6.11 4.74
N VAL A 85 -11.65 -5.34 5.65
CA VAL A 85 -11.74 -5.76 7.06
C VAL A 85 -12.42 -7.12 7.20
N GLY A 86 -11.70 -8.08 7.78
CA GLY A 86 -12.18 -9.45 7.99
C GLY A 86 -11.92 -10.40 6.82
N LYS A 87 -11.30 -9.92 5.72
CA LYS A 87 -10.92 -10.74 4.57
C LYS A 87 -9.41 -10.99 4.56
N TYR A 88 -9.01 -12.15 4.07
CA TYR A 88 -7.60 -12.50 4.00
C TYR A 88 -6.88 -11.66 2.93
N SER A 89 -5.72 -11.08 3.26
CA SER A 89 -5.03 -10.16 2.34
C SER A 89 -4.69 -10.76 0.97
N ALA A 90 -4.36 -12.06 0.91
CA ALA A 90 -4.01 -12.69 -0.37
C ALA A 90 -5.21 -12.75 -1.32
N ASP A 91 -6.41 -13.01 -0.79
CA ASP A 91 -7.64 -13.05 -1.57
C ASP A 91 -7.94 -11.64 -2.11
N LEU A 92 -7.87 -10.61 -1.26
CA LEU A 92 -8.05 -9.22 -1.66
C LEU A 92 -7.08 -8.78 -2.77
N TYR A 93 -5.80 -9.12 -2.64
CA TYR A 93 -4.81 -8.78 -3.65
C TYR A 93 -5.03 -9.54 -4.96
N THR A 94 -5.50 -10.79 -4.88
CA THR A 94 -5.84 -11.60 -6.05
C THR A 94 -7.04 -11.00 -6.78
N GLU A 95 -8.12 -10.71 -6.05
CA GLU A 95 -9.35 -10.07 -6.58
C GLU A 95 -9.04 -8.73 -7.27
N GLU A 96 -8.21 -7.88 -6.65
CA GLU A 96 -7.83 -6.60 -7.27
C GLU A 96 -6.96 -6.80 -8.52
N ALA A 97 -5.99 -7.73 -8.48
CA ALA A 97 -5.14 -8.00 -9.63
C ALA A 97 -5.96 -8.55 -10.82
N GLU A 98 -6.88 -9.48 -10.57
CA GLU A 98 -7.82 -9.99 -11.58
C GLU A 98 -8.69 -8.87 -12.15
N SER A 99 -9.24 -8.01 -11.28
CA SER A 99 -10.05 -6.86 -11.67
C SER A 99 -9.27 -5.91 -12.61
N VAL A 100 -8.02 -5.59 -12.27
CA VAL A 100 -7.15 -4.76 -13.12
C VAL A 100 -6.90 -5.41 -14.48
N ILE A 101 -6.63 -6.72 -14.50
CA ILE A 101 -6.39 -7.47 -15.76
C ILE A 101 -7.65 -7.48 -16.65
N HIS A 102 -8.83 -7.66 -16.07
CA HIS A 102 -10.08 -7.74 -16.81
C HIS A 102 -10.59 -6.39 -17.34
N GLN A 103 -10.17 -5.28 -16.72
CA GLN A 103 -10.56 -3.93 -17.13
C GLN A 103 -9.55 -3.26 -18.06
N HIS A 104 -8.42 -3.93 -18.36
CA HIS A 104 -7.41 -3.47 -19.31
C HIS A 104 -7.85 -3.70 -20.75
#